data_AF-A0A0H5BMI7-F1
#
_entry.id   AF-A0A0H5BMI7-F1
#
_cell.length_a   1.000
_cell.length_b   1.000
_cell.length_c   1.000
_cell.angle_alpha   90.00
_cell.angle_beta   90.00
_cell.angle_gamma   90.00
#
_symmetry.space_group_name_H-M   'P 1'
#
loop_
_entity.id
_entity.type
_entity.pdbx_description
1 polymer ?
#
loop_
_entity_poly.entity_id
_entity_poly.type
_entity_poly.pdbx_seq_one_letter_code
_entity_poly.pdbx_strand_id
1 'polypeptide(L)'
;MTTQRRILAFSLSLASVFGTVESLKTKETQTYTCRTFGSGIVQPFQGESYYVRSDCPFTLTSFNVNQGEYSVTIRRGHNGLLVQVEIVLNNVTTLLQDGHVVVKNKSVSDPCDQKYQHIFKYGIYTRLKSSLLPFSVTWHSVCGGINSLWVTLESELNTTTSGLCGKQNVAGPRDELIRDSKLHDHKCKTSSPVLQKNDICRQFFQEIKDCVQIQQFSLSATL
;
A
#
# COMPACT_ATOMS: atom_id res chain seq x y z
N MET A 1 59.00 16.58 68.77
CA MET A 1 58.63 15.78 67.58
C MET A 1 57.41 16.44 66.94
N THR A 2 57.61 17.15 65.84
CA THR A 2 56.52 17.71 65.01
C THR A 2 57.04 17.80 63.57
N THR A 3 56.66 16.83 62.73
CA THR A 3 57.08 16.79 61.32
C THR A 3 55.87 17.07 60.44
N GLN A 4 55.95 18.22 59.78
CA GLN A 4 54.95 18.82 58.92
C GLN A 4 54.90 18.07 57.56
N ARG A 5 53.75 17.50 57.18
CA ARG A 5 53.56 16.89 55.86
C ARG A 5 52.82 17.88 54.95
N ARG A 6 53.51 18.38 53.93
CA ARG A 6 52.95 19.22 52.86
C ARG A 6 52.17 18.35 51.87
N ILE A 7 50.95 18.77 51.54
CA ILE A 7 50.05 18.13 50.57
C ILE A 7 50.43 18.64 49.17
N LEU A 8 50.74 17.73 48.24
CA LEU A 8 50.91 18.04 46.80
C LEU A 8 49.56 17.85 46.10
N ALA A 9 49.01 18.93 45.56
CA ALA A 9 47.81 18.90 44.72
C ALA A 9 48.19 18.46 43.29
N PHE A 10 47.65 17.31 42.85
CA PHE A 10 47.71 16.88 41.46
C PHE A 10 46.49 17.44 40.71
N SER A 11 46.73 18.39 39.82
CA SER A 11 45.76 18.89 38.86
C SER A 11 45.62 17.90 37.69
N LEU A 12 44.52 17.15 37.66
CA LEU A 12 44.12 16.32 36.51
C LEU A 12 43.35 17.19 35.51
N SER A 13 44.03 17.65 34.46
CA SER A 13 43.39 18.31 33.32
C SER A 13 42.70 17.27 32.43
N LEU A 14 41.38 17.15 32.55
CA LEU A 14 40.54 16.43 31.58
C LEU A 14 40.43 17.27 30.30
N ALA A 15 41.28 16.96 29.32
CA ALA A 15 41.06 17.45 27.96
C ALA A 15 39.86 16.72 27.36
N SER A 16 38.69 17.37 27.38
CA SER A 16 37.50 16.90 26.67
C SER A 16 37.73 17.07 25.16
N VAL A 17 37.99 15.97 24.46
CA VAL A 17 37.90 15.93 22.99
C VAL A 17 36.40 15.95 22.65
N PHE A 18 35.84 17.14 22.50
CA PHE A 18 34.55 17.30 21.84
C PHE A 18 34.76 17.08 20.34
N GLY A 19 34.73 15.81 19.94
CA GLY A 19 34.55 15.46 18.53
C GLY A 19 33.19 15.98 18.10
N THR A 20 33.16 16.84 17.08
CA THR A 20 31.95 17.28 16.41
C THR A 20 31.28 16.02 15.84
N VAL A 21 30.26 15.51 16.52
CA VAL A 21 29.36 14.53 15.94
C VAL A 21 28.54 15.31 14.91
N GLU A 22 29.01 15.32 13.66
CA GLU A 22 28.14 15.66 12.54
C GLU A 22 26.97 14.71 12.59
N SER A 23 25.82 15.22 13.04
CA SER A 23 24.54 14.56 12.89
C SER A 23 24.34 14.32 11.41
N LEU A 24 24.65 13.12 10.92
CA LEU A 24 24.21 12.65 9.62
C LEU A 24 22.69 12.84 9.62
N LYS A 25 22.22 13.89 8.93
CA LYS A 25 20.82 13.99 8.51
C LYS A 25 20.62 12.82 7.57
N THR A 26 20.16 11.69 8.11
CA THR A 26 19.61 10.62 7.29
C THR A 26 18.45 11.28 6.55
N LYS A 27 18.60 11.46 5.23
CA LYS A 27 17.54 11.98 4.39
C LYS A 27 16.38 11.00 4.55
N GLU A 28 15.34 11.39 5.26
CA GLU A 28 14.20 10.53 5.53
C GLU A 28 13.54 10.22 4.18
N THR A 29 13.73 8.99 3.68
CA THR A 29 13.20 8.59 2.37
C THR A 29 11.69 8.42 2.49
N GLN A 30 10.96 9.44 2.08
CA GLN A 30 9.50 9.40 2.03
C GLN A 30 9.04 8.23 1.15
N THR A 31 8.11 7.44 1.65
CA THR A 31 7.56 6.26 0.97
C THR A 31 6.07 6.45 0.72
N TYR A 32 5.62 6.26 -0.51
CA TYR A 32 4.21 6.30 -0.89
C TYR A 32 3.66 4.89 -1.01
N THR A 33 2.50 4.64 -0.43
CA THR A 33 1.83 3.33 -0.49
C THR A 33 0.40 3.49 -0.96
N CYS A 34 0.06 2.77 -2.02
CA CYS A 34 -1.32 2.63 -2.50
C CYS A 34 -1.79 1.21 -2.26
N ARG A 35 -3.01 1.02 -1.76
CA ARG A 35 -3.55 -0.30 -1.40
C ARG A 35 -4.88 -0.54 -2.06
N THR A 36 -5.16 -1.79 -2.39
CA THR A 36 -6.51 -2.26 -2.66
C THR A 36 -6.77 -3.56 -1.93
N PHE A 37 -7.94 -3.67 -1.29
CA PHE A 37 -8.24 -4.82 -0.44
C PHE A 37 -9.74 -5.07 -0.30
N GLY A 38 -10.07 -6.23 0.26
CA GLY A 38 -11.45 -6.69 0.36
C GLY A 38 -12.07 -6.80 -1.03
N SER A 39 -13.35 -6.42 -1.15
CA SER A 39 -14.12 -6.54 -2.38
C SER A 39 -14.05 -5.33 -3.32
N GLY A 40 -13.19 -4.34 -3.04
CA GLY A 40 -13.11 -3.13 -3.88
C GLY A 40 -12.64 -1.84 -3.22
N ILE A 41 -12.12 -1.87 -1.98
CA ILE A 41 -11.55 -0.66 -1.37
C ILE A 41 -10.25 -0.31 -2.08
N VAL A 42 -10.06 0.96 -2.39
CA VAL A 42 -8.82 1.55 -2.90
C VAL A 42 -8.41 2.67 -1.95
N GLN A 43 -7.20 2.58 -1.43
CA GLN A 43 -6.52 3.64 -0.70
C GLN A 43 -5.46 4.22 -1.65
N PRO A 44 -5.65 5.43 -2.21
CA PRO A 44 -4.69 6.05 -3.11
C PRO A 44 -3.40 6.42 -2.38
N PHE A 45 -2.37 6.84 -3.13
CA PHE A 45 -1.13 7.33 -2.52
C PHE A 45 -1.36 8.54 -1.61
N GLN A 46 -2.27 9.42 -2.02
CA GLN A 46 -2.69 10.59 -1.27
C GLN A 46 -4.21 10.78 -1.41
N GLY A 47 -4.88 11.10 -0.30
CA GLY A 47 -6.32 11.35 -0.24
C GLY A 47 -7.11 10.26 0.47
N GLU A 48 -8.44 10.35 0.41
CA GLU A 48 -9.35 9.44 1.08
C GLU A 48 -9.49 8.10 0.35
N SER A 49 -9.76 7.04 1.13
CA SER A 49 -10.08 5.73 0.57
C SER A 49 -11.47 5.73 -0.07
N TYR A 50 -11.64 4.99 -1.16
CA TYR A 50 -12.90 4.91 -1.88
C TYR A 50 -13.19 3.49 -2.36
N TYR A 51 -14.45 3.22 -2.73
CA TYR A 51 -14.92 1.90 -3.14
C TYR A 51 -15.19 1.81 -4.64
N VAL A 52 -14.68 0.75 -5.27
CA VAL A 52 -14.86 0.38 -6.68
C VAL A 52 -15.30 -1.08 -6.76
N ARG A 53 -16.58 -1.32 -7.08
CA ARG A 53 -17.12 -2.67 -7.33
C ARG A 53 -17.27 -2.89 -8.83
N SER A 54 -16.38 -3.68 -9.41
CA SER A 54 -16.47 -4.05 -10.82
C SER A 54 -15.62 -5.29 -11.10
N ASP A 55 -16.02 -6.05 -12.12
CA ASP A 55 -15.23 -7.12 -12.72
C ASP A 55 -14.38 -6.64 -13.92
N CYS A 56 -14.45 -5.34 -14.25
CA CYS A 56 -13.64 -4.73 -15.29
C CYS A 56 -12.16 -4.67 -14.90
N PRO A 57 -11.26 -4.72 -15.89
CA PRO A 57 -9.86 -4.40 -15.67
C PRO A 57 -9.67 -2.90 -15.40
N PHE A 58 -8.81 -2.57 -14.44
CA PHE A 58 -8.40 -1.21 -14.12
C PHE A 58 -6.89 -1.11 -14.00
N THR A 59 -6.33 0.00 -14.45
CA THR A 59 -4.97 0.39 -14.08
C THR A 59 -4.98 0.81 -12.60
N LEU A 60 -4.37 0.01 -11.72
CA LEU A 60 -4.18 0.38 -10.33
C LEU A 60 -3.18 1.52 -10.23
N THR A 61 -2.01 1.36 -10.84
CA THR A 61 -1.06 2.46 -11.03
C THR A 61 -0.22 2.29 -12.28
N SER A 62 0.18 3.38 -12.91
CA SER A 62 1.13 3.40 -14.03
C SER A 62 2.01 4.64 -13.97
N PHE A 63 3.27 4.50 -14.37
CA PHE A 63 4.23 5.59 -14.47
C PHE A 63 5.42 5.20 -15.37
N ASN A 64 6.15 6.22 -15.84
CA ASN A 64 7.34 6.04 -16.68
C ASN A 64 8.57 6.63 -16.00
N VAL A 65 9.70 5.93 -16.09
CA VAL A 65 11.02 6.39 -15.61
C VAL A 65 12.09 5.93 -16.58
N ASN A 66 12.96 6.83 -17.03
CA ASN A 66 14.11 6.53 -17.90
C ASN A 66 13.73 5.68 -19.14
N GLN A 67 12.64 6.04 -19.82
CA GLN A 67 12.05 5.32 -20.97
C GLN A 67 11.46 3.93 -20.66
N GLY A 68 11.56 3.45 -19.42
CA GLY A 68 10.90 2.24 -18.97
C GLY A 68 9.46 2.49 -18.53
N GLU A 69 8.56 1.57 -18.88
CA GLU A 69 7.17 1.55 -18.46
C GLU A 69 6.99 0.67 -17.22
N TYR A 70 6.26 1.19 -16.23
CA TYR A 70 5.94 0.50 -14.99
C TYR A 70 4.44 0.60 -14.72
N SER A 71 3.77 -0.53 -14.61
CA SER A 71 2.33 -0.54 -14.38
C SER A 71 1.86 -1.76 -13.59
N VAL A 72 0.74 -1.57 -12.89
CA VAL A 72 -0.01 -2.64 -12.23
C VAL A 72 -1.46 -2.53 -12.67
N THR A 73 -1.93 -3.53 -13.41
CA THR A 73 -3.31 -3.66 -13.84
C THR A 73 -3.99 -4.74 -13.01
N ILE A 74 -5.21 -4.48 -12.57
CA ILE A 74 -5.98 -5.37 -11.72
C ILE A 74 -7.33 -5.70 -12.36
N ARG A 75 -7.81 -6.93 -12.14
CA ARG A 75 -9.17 -7.34 -12.48
C ARG A 75 -9.74 -8.18 -11.34
N ARG A 76 -10.93 -7.82 -10.88
CA ARG A 76 -11.67 -8.58 -9.86
C ARG A 76 -12.62 -9.57 -10.50
N GLY A 77 -12.87 -10.66 -9.80
CA GLY A 77 -13.93 -11.60 -10.12
C GLY A 77 -15.27 -11.17 -9.51
N HIS A 78 -16.32 -11.92 -9.82
CA HIS A 78 -17.65 -11.71 -9.26
C HIS A 78 -17.71 -11.87 -7.73
N ASN A 79 -16.78 -12.64 -7.16
CA ASN A 79 -16.59 -12.79 -5.71
C ASN A 79 -15.94 -11.57 -5.05
N GLY A 80 -15.57 -10.56 -5.82
CA GLY A 80 -14.90 -9.35 -5.35
C GLY A 80 -13.40 -9.53 -5.09
N LEU A 81 -12.84 -10.75 -5.19
CA LEU A 81 -11.40 -10.98 -5.08
C LEU A 81 -10.69 -10.61 -6.39
N LEU A 82 -9.42 -10.25 -6.28
CA LEU A 82 -8.55 -10.05 -7.45
C LEU A 82 -8.23 -11.42 -8.06
N VAL A 83 -8.71 -11.66 -9.27
CA VAL A 83 -8.49 -12.92 -10.02
C VAL A 83 -7.35 -12.80 -11.02
N GLN A 84 -7.01 -11.57 -11.42
CA GLN A 84 -5.92 -11.31 -12.32
C GLN A 84 -5.21 -10.01 -11.93
N VAL A 85 -3.88 -10.07 -11.87
CA VAL A 85 -3.03 -8.89 -11.69
C VAL A 85 -1.90 -8.98 -12.71
N GLU A 86 -1.71 -7.95 -13.51
CA GLU A 86 -0.59 -7.84 -14.44
C GLU A 86 0.36 -6.77 -13.94
N ILE A 87 1.62 -7.15 -13.72
CA ILE A 87 2.67 -6.27 -13.23
C ILE A 87 3.70 -6.13 -14.35
N VAL A 88 3.87 -4.92 -14.86
CA VAL A 88 4.88 -4.60 -15.88
C VAL A 88 6.02 -3.84 -15.22
N LEU A 89 7.23 -4.37 -15.34
CA LEU A 89 8.47 -3.71 -14.92
C LEU A 89 9.41 -3.58 -16.11
N ASN A 90 9.52 -2.38 -16.68
CA ASN A 90 10.39 -2.10 -17.82
C ASN A 90 10.17 -3.11 -18.98
N ASN A 91 8.92 -3.22 -19.43
CA ASN A 91 8.46 -4.17 -20.46
C ASN A 91 8.55 -5.66 -20.10
N VAL A 92 8.91 -6.01 -18.86
CA VAL A 92 8.84 -7.38 -18.36
C VAL A 92 7.51 -7.58 -17.63
N THR A 93 6.65 -8.43 -18.17
CA THR A 93 5.32 -8.70 -17.63
C THR A 93 5.30 -9.93 -16.72
N THR A 94 4.79 -9.74 -15.51
CA THR A 94 4.48 -10.80 -14.55
C THR A 94 2.97 -10.86 -14.33
N LEU A 95 2.38 -12.00 -14.61
CA LEU A 95 0.94 -12.22 -14.45
C LEU A 95 0.68 -13.00 -13.17
N LEU A 96 -0.26 -12.54 -12.34
CA LEU A 96 -0.82 -13.30 -11.24
C LEU A 96 -2.22 -13.75 -11.65
N GLN A 97 -2.49 -15.06 -11.60
CA GLN A 97 -3.82 -15.63 -11.77
C GLN A 97 -4.25 -16.33 -10.49
N ASP A 98 -5.38 -15.91 -9.93
CA ASP A 98 -5.93 -16.43 -8.67
C ASP A 98 -4.91 -16.47 -7.51
N GLY A 99 -3.95 -15.54 -7.51
CA GLY A 99 -2.91 -15.46 -6.49
C GLY A 99 -1.62 -16.24 -6.77
N HIS A 100 -1.57 -16.98 -7.87
CA HIS A 100 -0.39 -17.71 -8.33
C HIS A 100 0.36 -16.93 -9.40
N VAL A 101 1.69 -16.91 -9.31
CA VAL A 101 2.54 -16.32 -10.35
C VAL A 101 2.49 -17.22 -11.60
N VAL A 102 1.90 -16.71 -12.67
CA VAL A 102 1.83 -17.37 -13.98
C VAL A 102 2.87 -16.73 -14.89
N VAL A 103 3.99 -17.41 -15.05
CA VAL A 103 5.01 -17.01 -16.01
C VAL A 103 4.53 -17.37 -17.41
N LYS A 104 4.37 -16.37 -18.30
CA LYS A 104 4.37 -16.65 -19.74
C LYS A 104 5.74 -17.25 -20.09
N ASN A 105 5.78 -18.54 -20.41
CA ASN A 105 6.94 -19.33 -20.87
C ASN A 105 8.00 -19.82 -19.86
N LYS A 106 7.62 -20.27 -18.65
CA LYS A 106 8.30 -21.37 -17.90
C LYS A 106 7.68 -21.56 -16.51
N SER A 107 7.28 -22.79 -16.18
CA SER A 107 6.88 -23.17 -14.82
C SER A 107 8.01 -22.87 -13.84
N VAL A 108 7.74 -22.17 -12.74
CA VAL A 108 8.75 -21.97 -11.71
C VAL A 108 8.14 -22.25 -10.33
N SER A 109 8.58 -23.37 -9.76
CA SER A 109 8.66 -23.59 -8.33
C SER A 109 10.00 -23.00 -7.85
N ASP A 110 9.97 -22.09 -6.87
CA ASP A 110 11.10 -21.40 -6.18
C ASP A 110 11.75 -20.18 -6.88
N PRO A 111 12.30 -19.20 -6.12
CA PRO A 111 12.16 -17.76 -6.38
C PRO A 111 12.67 -17.34 -7.76
N CYS A 112 11.73 -16.88 -8.59
CA CYS A 112 12.00 -16.40 -9.92
C CYS A 112 12.75 -15.06 -9.86
N ASP A 113 14.08 -15.09 -9.93
CA ASP A 113 14.85 -13.94 -10.38
C ASP A 113 14.66 -13.80 -11.90
N GLN A 114 13.50 -13.29 -12.30
CA GLN A 114 13.28 -12.83 -13.67
C GLN A 114 13.96 -11.47 -13.85
N LYS A 115 14.36 -11.14 -15.08
CA LYS A 115 15.08 -9.90 -15.41
C LYS A 115 14.43 -8.70 -14.71
N TYR A 116 15.14 -8.10 -13.76
CA TYR A 116 14.75 -6.93 -12.94
C TYR A 116 13.72 -7.16 -11.82
N GLN A 117 13.36 -8.40 -11.51
CA GLN A 117 12.31 -8.72 -10.53
C GLN A 117 12.79 -9.78 -9.55
N HIS A 118 12.58 -9.52 -8.27
CA HIS A 118 12.81 -10.48 -7.21
C HIS A 118 11.50 -10.78 -6.49
N ILE A 119 11.01 -12.03 -6.59
CA ILE A 119 9.77 -12.47 -5.96
C ILE A 119 10.08 -13.37 -4.76
N PHE A 120 9.59 -13.01 -3.59
CA PHE A 120 9.90 -13.71 -2.33
C PHE A 120 8.74 -13.67 -1.34
N LYS A 121 8.80 -14.55 -0.34
CA LYS A 121 7.85 -14.54 0.79
C LYS A 121 8.16 -13.40 1.75
N TYR A 122 7.13 -12.67 2.14
CA TYR A 122 7.20 -11.55 3.08
C TYR A 122 6.16 -11.77 4.18
N GLY A 123 6.49 -12.61 5.16
CA GLY A 123 5.52 -13.11 6.13
C GLY A 123 4.42 -13.93 5.45
N ILE A 124 3.15 -13.59 5.74
CA ILE A 124 1.98 -14.20 5.07
C ILE A 124 1.79 -13.71 3.63
N TYR A 125 2.54 -12.69 3.22
CA TYR A 125 2.43 -12.07 1.90
C TYR A 125 3.45 -12.63 0.93
N THR A 126 3.23 -12.37 -0.36
CA THR A 126 4.27 -12.51 -1.39
C THR A 126 4.58 -11.12 -1.92
N ARG A 127 5.87 -10.83 -2.13
CA ARG A 127 6.35 -9.53 -2.59
C ARG A 127 7.21 -9.70 -3.83
N LEU A 128 6.94 -8.85 -4.81
CA LEU A 128 7.78 -8.62 -5.99
C LEU A 128 8.47 -7.27 -5.80
N LYS A 129 9.80 -7.27 -5.76
CA LYS A 129 10.63 -6.07 -5.68
C LYS A 129 11.32 -5.85 -7.03
N SER A 130 11.30 -4.60 -7.52
CA SER A 130 12.10 -4.21 -8.67
C SER A 130 13.57 -4.08 -8.29
N SER A 131 14.46 -4.60 -9.11
CA SER A 131 15.91 -4.38 -8.99
C SER A 131 16.38 -3.11 -9.69
N LEU A 132 15.50 -2.42 -10.43
CA LEU A 132 15.81 -1.21 -11.21
C LEU A 132 15.45 0.08 -10.48
N LEU A 133 14.42 0.05 -9.65
CA LEU A 133 13.94 1.21 -8.90
C LEU A 133 13.36 0.79 -7.55
N PRO A 134 13.26 1.71 -6.58
CA PRO A 134 12.60 1.43 -5.31
C PRO A 134 11.07 1.36 -5.45
N PHE A 135 10.62 0.31 -6.13
CA PHE A 135 9.23 -0.06 -6.35
C PHE A 135 9.00 -1.51 -5.96
N SER A 136 7.87 -1.76 -5.32
CA SER A 136 7.44 -3.12 -5.01
C SER A 136 5.93 -3.30 -5.08
N VAL A 137 5.51 -4.52 -5.41
CA VAL A 137 4.12 -4.97 -5.36
C VAL A 137 4.04 -6.10 -4.34
N THR A 138 3.15 -5.99 -3.37
CA THR A 138 2.96 -7.01 -2.34
C THR A 138 1.50 -7.45 -2.32
N TRP A 139 1.25 -8.75 -2.19
CA TRP A 139 -0.12 -9.28 -2.20
C TRP A 139 -0.31 -10.43 -1.20
N HIS A 140 -1.58 -10.63 -0.83
CA HIS A 140 -2.05 -11.74 -0.01
C HIS A 140 -3.09 -12.55 -0.78
N SER A 141 -2.77 -13.81 -1.04
CA SER A 141 -3.68 -14.76 -1.68
C SER A 141 -4.51 -15.49 -0.63
N VAL A 142 -5.77 -15.73 -0.93
CA VAL A 142 -6.72 -16.56 -0.16
C VAL A 142 -7.37 -17.56 -1.12
N CYS A 143 -8.19 -18.48 -0.60
CA CYS A 143 -8.96 -19.37 -1.46
C CYS A 143 -9.84 -18.56 -2.45
N GLY A 144 -9.62 -18.75 -3.75
CA GLY A 144 -10.40 -18.10 -4.81
C GLY A 144 -9.89 -16.73 -5.28
N GLY A 145 -8.70 -16.29 -4.87
CA GLY A 145 -8.03 -15.11 -5.45
C GLY A 145 -7.15 -14.33 -4.48
N ILE A 146 -6.87 -13.08 -4.81
CA ILE A 146 -6.07 -12.16 -3.99
C ILE A 146 -7.02 -11.25 -3.19
N ASN A 147 -6.89 -11.24 -1.86
CA ASN A 147 -7.72 -10.42 -0.97
C ASN A 147 -7.17 -9.00 -0.79
N SER A 148 -5.85 -8.84 -0.81
CA SER A 148 -5.21 -7.54 -0.66
C SER A 148 -3.96 -7.44 -1.52
N LEU A 149 -3.75 -6.28 -2.13
CA LEU A 149 -2.58 -5.93 -2.91
C LEU A 149 -2.19 -4.49 -2.61
N TRP A 150 -0.90 -4.20 -2.51
CA TRP A 150 -0.42 -2.83 -2.44
C TRP A 150 0.86 -2.62 -3.21
N VAL A 151 1.03 -1.37 -3.62
CA VAL A 151 2.19 -0.87 -4.33
C VAL A 151 2.90 0.12 -3.45
N THR A 152 4.22 0.00 -3.37
CA THR A 152 5.08 0.91 -2.62
C THR A 152 6.11 1.53 -3.55
N LEU A 153 6.27 2.84 -3.45
CA LEU A 153 7.16 3.66 -4.28
C LEU A 153 7.90 4.66 -3.40
N GLU A 154 9.24 4.69 -3.47
CA GLU A 154 10.03 5.66 -2.70
C GLU A 154 10.14 7.01 -3.44
N SER A 155 10.22 8.11 -2.68
CA SER A 155 10.11 9.49 -3.16
C SER A 155 11.28 10.00 -4.00
N GLU A 156 12.38 9.25 -4.08
CA GLU A 156 13.50 9.62 -4.95
C GLU A 156 13.15 9.52 -6.43
N LEU A 157 12.04 8.85 -6.75
CA LEU A 157 11.51 8.74 -8.09
C LEU A 157 10.68 9.98 -8.42
N ASN A 158 11.28 10.91 -9.16
CA ASN A 158 10.60 12.07 -9.73
C ASN A 158 9.72 11.62 -10.92
N THR A 159 8.60 10.98 -10.62
CA THR A 159 7.68 10.47 -11.63
C THR A 159 6.25 10.86 -11.30
N THR A 160 5.40 10.95 -12.33
CA THR A 160 3.97 11.21 -12.16
C THR A 160 3.23 9.90 -12.32
N THR A 161 2.69 9.41 -11.20
CA THR A 161 1.82 8.23 -11.20
C THR A 161 0.41 8.58 -11.68
N SER A 162 -0.21 7.63 -12.38
CA SER A 162 -1.62 7.65 -12.77
C SER A 162 -2.30 6.36 -12.31
N GLY A 163 -3.58 6.18 -12.64
CA GLY A 163 -4.39 5.03 -12.24
C GLY A 163 -5.24 5.31 -10.99
N LEU A 164 -5.86 4.25 -10.46
CA LEU A 164 -6.69 4.32 -9.25
C LEU A 164 -5.91 4.86 -8.03
N CYS A 165 -4.60 4.66 -7.99
CA CYS A 165 -3.74 5.19 -6.94
C CYS A 165 -3.54 6.72 -7.00
N GLY A 166 -3.89 7.36 -8.11
CA GLY A 166 -3.67 8.78 -8.33
C GLY A 166 -2.19 9.17 -8.38
N LYS A 167 -1.93 10.46 -8.17
CA LYS A 167 -0.58 11.03 -8.09
C LYS A 167 -0.03 10.85 -6.67
N GLN A 168 1.29 10.61 -6.54
CA GLN A 168 1.93 10.35 -5.23
C GLN A 168 1.69 11.45 -4.18
N ASN A 169 1.72 12.72 -4.59
CA ASN A 169 1.70 13.87 -3.69
C ASN A 169 0.42 14.72 -3.75
N VAL A 170 -0.52 14.35 -4.61
CA VAL A 170 -1.72 15.16 -4.89
C VAL A 170 -2.93 14.26 -4.84
N ALA A 171 -3.86 14.58 -3.94
CA ALA A 171 -5.15 13.91 -3.89
C ALA A 171 -5.93 14.18 -5.18
N GLY A 172 -6.38 13.11 -5.83
CA GLY A 172 -7.25 13.20 -7.00
C GLY A 172 -8.73 13.02 -6.63
N PRO A 173 -9.66 13.67 -7.33
CA PRO A 173 -11.08 13.41 -7.14
C PRO A 173 -11.44 11.99 -7.58
N ARG A 174 -12.18 11.28 -6.71
CA ARG A 174 -12.54 9.86 -6.87
C ARG A 174 -13.07 9.53 -8.27
N ASP A 175 -14.04 10.30 -8.76
CA ASP A 175 -14.76 9.93 -9.98
C ASP A 175 -13.88 10.05 -11.23
N GLU A 176 -12.89 10.95 -11.22
CA GLU A 176 -11.88 11.05 -12.27
C GLU A 176 -10.92 9.87 -12.22
N LEU A 177 -10.42 9.52 -11.01
CA LEU A 177 -9.54 8.36 -10.82
C LEU A 177 -10.20 7.08 -11.34
N ILE A 178 -11.48 6.86 -11.05
CA ILE A 178 -12.21 5.67 -11.51
C ILE A 178 -12.39 5.68 -13.03
N ARG A 179 -12.85 6.80 -13.59
CA ARG A 179 -13.16 6.92 -15.02
C ARG A 179 -11.91 6.74 -15.88
N ASP A 180 -10.82 7.38 -15.51
CA ASP A 180 -9.61 7.46 -16.33
C ASP A 180 -8.75 6.19 -16.21
N SER A 181 -8.99 5.38 -15.16
CA SER A 181 -8.28 4.11 -14.93
C SER A 181 -8.98 2.89 -15.52
N LYS A 182 -10.24 3.02 -15.94
CA LYS A 182 -11.02 1.90 -16.48
C LYS A 182 -10.46 1.50 -17.84
N LEU A 183 -10.03 0.25 -17.97
CA LEU A 183 -9.60 -0.28 -19.26
C LEU A 183 -10.83 -0.78 -20.03
N HIS A 184 -10.83 -0.55 -21.35
CA HIS A 184 -11.95 -0.93 -22.20
C HIS A 184 -11.97 -2.44 -22.40
N ASP A 185 -12.95 -3.10 -21.79
CA ASP A 185 -13.26 -4.50 -22.03
C ASP A 185 -14.77 -4.59 -22.31
N HIS A 186 -15.13 -5.04 -23.51
CA HIS A 186 -16.52 -5.14 -23.95
C HIS A 186 -17.33 -6.20 -23.18
N LYS A 187 -16.70 -6.99 -22.29
CA LYS A 187 -17.33 -8.08 -21.55
C LYS A 187 -17.59 -7.79 -20.07
N CYS A 188 -17.18 -6.64 -19.55
CA CYS A 188 -17.21 -6.38 -18.11
C CYS A 188 -18.35 -5.43 -17.70
N LYS A 189 -18.82 -5.58 -16.46
CA LYS A 189 -19.86 -4.75 -15.84
C LYS A 189 -19.26 -3.86 -14.75
N THR A 190 -19.31 -2.55 -14.96
CA THR A 190 -19.18 -1.60 -13.84
C THR A 190 -20.54 -1.46 -13.18
N SER A 191 -20.71 -2.10 -12.03
CA SER A 191 -21.84 -1.79 -11.16
C SER A 191 -21.55 -0.44 -10.52
N SER A 192 -22.27 0.60 -10.94
CA SER A 192 -22.38 1.78 -10.08
C SER A 192 -22.91 1.30 -8.73
N PRO A 193 -22.42 1.80 -7.58
CA PRO A 193 -23.16 1.62 -6.35
C PRO A 193 -24.47 2.36 -6.57
N VAL A 194 -25.49 1.65 -7.05
CA VAL A 194 -26.85 2.00 -6.75
C VAL A 194 -26.81 2.17 -5.24
N LEU A 195 -27.23 3.34 -4.74
CA LEU A 195 -27.64 3.51 -3.35
C LEU A 195 -28.84 2.59 -3.11
N GLN A 196 -28.66 1.28 -3.25
CA GLN A 196 -29.53 0.31 -2.65
C GLN A 196 -29.33 0.53 -1.17
N LYS A 197 -30.40 0.97 -0.54
CA LYS A 197 -30.53 1.03 0.92
C LYS A 197 -29.95 -0.28 1.45
N ASN A 198 -28.79 -0.18 2.10
CA ASN A 198 -28.19 -1.33 2.73
C ASN A 198 -28.98 -1.56 4.01
N ASP A 199 -30.02 -2.40 3.92
CA ASP A 199 -30.92 -2.66 5.03
C ASP A 199 -30.20 -3.28 6.21
N ILE A 200 -29.11 -4.02 5.98
CA ILE A 200 -28.22 -4.54 7.04
C ILE A 200 -27.54 -3.38 7.78
N CYS A 201 -26.90 -2.44 7.07
CA CYS A 201 -26.32 -1.26 7.71
C CYS A 201 -27.38 -0.43 8.42
N ARG A 202 -28.57 -0.27 7.83
CA ARG A 202 -29.66 0.47 8.47
C ARG A 202 -30.08 -0.21 9.77
N GLN A 203 -30.30 -1.52 9.75
CA GLN A 203 -30.71 -2.29 10.92
C GLN A 203 -29.64 -2.23 12.00
N PHE A 204 -28.37 -2.41 11.64
CA PHE A 204 -27.24 -2.25 12.56
C PHE A 204 -27.18 -0.84 13.18
N PHE A 205 -27.34 0.22 12.39
CA PHE A 205 -27.36 1.58 12.92
C PHE A 205 -28.60 1.90 13.76
N GLN A 206 -29.75 1.25 13.51
CA GLN A 206 -30.91 1.35 14.39
C GLN A 206 -30.67 0.65 15.72
N GLU A 207 -30.12 -0.58 15.71
CA GLU A 207 -29.78 -1.32 16.93
C GLU A 207 -28.76 -0.57 17.80
N ILE A 208 -27.80 0.13 17.18
CA ILE A 208 -26.87 1.01 17.91
C ILE A 208 -27.58 2.22 18.50
N LYS A 209 -28.49 2.87 17.75
CA LYS A 209 -29.25 4.03 18.25
C LYS A 209 -30.12 3.65 19.44
N ASP A 210 -30.77 2.50 19.37
CA ASP A 210 -31.59 1.98 20.46
C ASP A 210 -30.73 1.75 21.72
N CYS A 211 -29.52 1.20 21.58
CA CYS A 211 -28.56 1.07 22.69
C CYS A 211 -28.16 2.43 23.30
N VAL A 212 -27.92 3.44 22.47
CA VAL A 212 -27.54 4.79 22.94
C VAL A 212 -28.70 5.47 23.67
N GLN A 213 -29.94 5.31 23.18
CA GLN A 213 -31.12 5.84 23.85
C GLN A 213 -31.41 5.13 25.18
N ILE A 214 -31.20 3.81 25.27
CA ILE A 214 -31.34 3.05 26.52
C ILE A 214 -30.33 3.53 27.59
N GLN A 215 -29.12 3.93 27.20
CA GLN A 215 -28.15 4.55 28.13
C GLN A 215 -28.56 5.96 28.60
N GLN A 216 -29.26 6.74 27.78
CA GLN A 216 -29.80 8.04 28.21
C GLN A 216 -30.99 7.93 29.16
N PHE A 217 -31.84 6.91 29.00
CA PHE A 217 -32.98 6.69 29.91
C PHE A 217 -32.57 6.06 31.25
N SER A 218 -31.49 5.27 31.29
CA SER A 218 -30.98 4.68 32.54
C SER A 218 -30.26 5.70 33.45
N LEU A 219 -29.76 6.82 32.90
CA LEU A 219 -29.22 7.93 33.70
C LEU A 219 -30.32 8.88 34.26
N SER A 220 -31.54 8.81 33.73
CA SER A 220 -32.66 9.67 34.16
C SER A 220 -33.56 9.03 35.24
N ALA A 221 -33.32 7.76 35.59
CA ALA A 221 -34.11 7.03 36.59
C ALA A 221 -33.43 6.89 37.96
N THR A 222 -32.39 7.69 38.23
CA THR A 222 -31.64 7.66 39.52
C THR A 222 -31.52 9.03 40.20
N LEU A 223 -32.49 9.93 39.96
CA LEU A 223 -32.63 11.19 40.71
C LEU A 223 -34.04 11.30 41.30
#